data_AF-A0A2G8JSH4-F1
#
_entry.id   AF-A0A2G8JSH4-F1
#
_cell.length_a   1.000
_cell.length_b   1.000
_cell.length_c   1.000
_cell.angle_alpha   90.00
_cell.angle_beta   90.00
_cell.angle_gamma   90.00
#
_symmetry.space_group_name_H-M   'P 1'
#
loop_
_entity.id
_entity.type
_entity.pdbx_description
1 polymer ?
#
loop_
_entity_poly.entity_id
_entity_poly.type
_entity_poly.pdbx_seq_one_letter_code
_entity_poly.pdbx_strand_id
1 'polypeptide(L)'
;MEDKGPVISIKFSHDLKIVAVQRSQRSVEFINFYNKEDLTEYSQVCKGKNYRITGFNWTSANEVVFVTDHGLELYQVFPEKKSLKSLKNISLNINWSVFMAESCLLITSSSAMGNVLTPFQFRMGTILKLPKFDVELPAIPKQAVNKPTLLERDVTIANIKSPAVVHAKYLIV
;
A
#
# COMPACT_ATOMS: atom_id res chain seq x y z
N MET A 1 31.03 -0.60 -0.65
CA MET A 1 29.57 -0.39 -0.47
C MET A 1 29.27 -0.88 0.93
N GLU A 2 28.92 0.01 1.87
CA GLU A 2 28.55 -0.41 3.21
C GLU A 2 27.28 -1.26 3.16
N ASP A 3 27.25 -2.35 3.92
CA ASP A 3 26.06 -3.17 4.06
C ASP A 3 24.99 -2.38 4.83
N LYS A 4 23.92 -1.98 4.13
CA LYS A 4 22.78 -1.23 4.70
C LYS A 4 21.71 -2.16 5.28
N GLY A 5 22.00 -3.45 5.39
CA GLY A 5 21.07 -4.46 5.85
C GLY A 5 20.17 -5.01 4.74
N PRO A 6 19.34 -6.01 5.09
CA PRO A 6 18.52 -6.74 4.14
C PRO A 6 17.45 -5.85 3.50
N VAL A 7 17.20 -6.08 2.23
CA VAL A 7 16.11 -5.45 1.48
C VAL A 7 14.80 -6.15 1.81
N ILE A 8 13.80 -5.38 2.27
CA ILE A 8 12.42 -5.83 2.51
C ILE A 8 11.59 -5.71 1.24
N SER A 9 11.70 -4.60 0.51
CA SER A 9 10.93 -4.33 -0.72
C SER A 9 11.65 -3.31 -1.60
N ILE A 10 11.53 -3.46 -2.92
CA ILE A 10 12.04 -2.52 -3.93
C ILE A 10 10.96 -2.31 -4.99
N LYS A 11 10.67 -1.05 -5.34
CA LYS A 11 9.72 -0.71 -6.42
C LYS A 11 10.19 0.51 -7.20
N PHE A 12 10.15 0.44 -8.53
CA PHE A 12 10.31 1.59 -9.42
C PHE A 12 9.04 2.44 -9.44
N SER A 13 9.20 3.76 -9.56
CA SER A 13 8.12 4.67 -9.95
C SER A 13 7.53 4.27 -11.30
N HIS A 14 6.31 4.71 -11.61
CA HIS A 14 5.62 4.33 -12.85
C HIS A 14 6.39 4.75 -14.13
N ASP A 15 7.18 5.81 -14.05
CA ASP A 15 8.02 6.31 -15.15
C ASP A 15 9.47 5.78 -15.10
N LEU A 16 9.76 4.86 -14.17
CA LEU A 16 11.06 4.22 -13.94
C LEU A 16 12.20 5.17 -13.57
N LYS A 17 11.89 6.40 -13.15
CA LYS A 17 12.92 7.41 -12.80
C LYS A 17 13.34 7.41 -11.34
N ILE A 18 12.58 6.77 -10.44
CA ILE A 18 12.88 6.73 -9.01
C ILE A 18 12.78 5.28 -8.54
N VAL A 19 13.79 4.82 -7.81
CA VAL A 19 13.76 3.54 -7.10
C VAL A 19 13.47 3.82 -5.64
N ALA A 20 12.41 3.21 -5.11
CA ALA A 20 12.13 3.19 -3.69
C ALA A 20 12.58 1.85 -3.09
N VAL A 21 13.36 1.90 -2.01
CA VAL A 21 13.94 0.74 -1.34
C VAL A 21 13.61 0.79 0.16
N GLN A 22 12.99 -0.26 0.66
CA GLN A 22 12.73 -0.43 2.09
C GLN A 22 13.74 -1.42 2.67
N ARG A 23 14.59 -0.95 3.59
CA ARG A 23 15.51 -1.78 4.40
C ARG A 23 15.15 -1.79 5.88
N SER A 24 14.29 -0.85 6.28
CA SER A 24 13.83 -0.66 7.65
C SER A 24 12.32 -0.82 7.73
N GLN A 25 11.80 -1.21 8.89
CA GLN A 25 10.37 -1.17 9.17
C GLN A 25 9.83 0.26 9.35
N ARG A 26 10.70 1.28 9.32
CA ARG A 26 10.32 2.67 9.63
C ARG A 26 10.49 3.63 8.47
N SER A 27 11.29 3.28 7.48
CA SER A 27 11.67 4.19 6.42
C SER A 27 11.79 3.52 5.07
N VAL A 28 11.55 4.31 4.03
CA VAL A 28 11.83 3.97 2.64
C VAL A 28 12.83 4.98 2.10
N GLU A 29 13.88 4.48 1.46
CA GLU A 29 14.91 5.23 0.77
C GLU A 29 14.52 5.40 -0.70
N PHE A 30 14.90 6.52 -1.29
CA PHE A 30 14.58 6.91 -2.65
C PHE A 30 15.87 7.28 -3.37
N ILE A 31 16.03 6.74 -4.57
CA ILE A 31 17.20 6.94 -5.42
C ILE A 31 16.69 7.46 -6.76
N ASN A 32 17.18 8.61 -7.17
CA ASN A 32 16.94 9.14 -8.50
C ASN A 32 17.75 8.32 -9.51
N PHE A 33 17.05 7.63 -10.41
CA PHE A 33 17.65 6.76 -11.41
C PHE A 33 17.76 7.43 -12.80
N TYR A 34 17.29 8.67 -12.94
CA TYR A 34 17.43 9.42 -14.19
C TYR A 34 18.89 9.85 -14.42
N ASN A 35 19.41 9.61 -15.62
CA ASN A 35 20.77 9.93 -16.09
C ASN A 35 21.97 9.28 -15.34
N LYS A 36 21.75 8.51 -14.26
CA LYS A 36 22.79 7.77 -13.50
C LYS A 36 23.93 8.61 -12.90
N GLU A 37 23.86 9.94 -12.97
CA GLU A 37 24.90 10.85 -12.48
C GLU A 37 24.75 11.18 -10.99
N ASP A 38 23.51 11.31 -10.49
CA ASP A 38 23.23 11.63 -9.09
C ASP A 38 22.50 10.48 -8.39
N LEU A 39 23.28 9.59 -7.77
CA LEU A 39 22.78 8.47 -6.95
C LEU A 39 22.58 8.86 -5.48
N THR A 40 22.48 10.15 -5.16
CA THR A 40 22.23 10.57 -3.78
C THR A 40 20.89 10.04 -3.31
N GLU A 41 20.92 9.33 -2.19
CA GLU A 41 19.72 8.77 -1.58
C GLU A 41 19.07 9.78 -0.65
N TYR A 42 17.75 9.73 -0.54
CA TYR A 42 16.98 10.43 0.47
C TYR A 42 15.92 9.49 1.05
N SER A 43 15.52 9.71 2.30
CA SER A 43 14.61 8.78 2.99
C SER A 43 13.40 9.48 3.57
N GLN A 44 12.29 8.75 3.65
CA GLN A 44 11.11 9.16 4.41
C GLN A 44 10.84 8.16 5.51
N VAL A 45 10.79 8.65 6.75
CA VAL A 45 10.34 7.89 7.93
C VAL A 45 8.83 8.03 8.06
N CYS A 46 8.11 6.96 8.39
CA CYS A 46 6.69 7.03 8.70
C CYS A 46 6.44 7.93 9.94
N LYS A 47 5.29 8.62 9.99
CA LYS A 47 5.10 9.74 10.94
C LYS A 47 5.11 9.35 12.41
N GLY A 48 4.51 8.21 12.76
CA GLY A 48 4.40 7.79 14.16
C GLY A 48 5.70 7.20 14.70
N LYS A 49 6.07 7.57 15.93
CA LYS A 49 7.30 7.11 16.60
C LYS A 49 7.39 5.59 16.76
N ASN A 50 6.27 4.88 16.75
CA ASN A 50 6.19 3.43 16.91
C ASN A 50 5.53 2.73 15.71
N TYR A 51 5.19 3.46 14.65
CA TYR A 51 4.51 2.90 13.49
C TYR A 51 5.48 2.03 12.71
N ARG A 52 4.99 1.01 12.01
CA ARG A 52 5.79 0.16 11.14
C ARG A 52 5.18 0.16 9.74
N ILE A 53 6.02 0.36 8.73
CA ILE A 53 5.68 0.25 7.32
C ILE A 53 5.53 -1.24 6.99
N THR A 54 4.29 -1.67 6.75
CA THR A 54 3.95 -3.03 6.32
C THR A 54 4.01 -3.16 4.80
N GLY A 55 3.95 -2.05 4.07
CA GLY A 55 4.20 -1.99 2.64
C GLY A 55 4.16 -0.55 2.11
N PHE A 56 4.54 -0.35 0.87
CA PHE A 56 4.38 0.92 0.18
C PHE A 56 4.07 0.69 -1.30
N ASN A 57 3.38 1.63 -1.95
CA ASN A 57 3.04 1.54 -3.37
C ASN A 57 3.13 2.91 -4.04
N TRP A 58 3.64 2.94 -5.27
CA TRP A 58 3.54 4.11 -6.13
C TRP A 58 2.09 4.29 -6.59
N THR A 59 1.57 5.50 -6.46
CA THR A 59 0.22 5.88 -6.90
C THR A 59 0.25 6.79 -8.14
N SER A 60 1.42 7.36 -8.44
CA SER A 60 1.77 8.04 -9.68
C SER A 60 3.30 8.05 -9.86
N ALA A 61 3.83 8.72 -10.88
CA ALA A 61 5.28 8.83 -11.11
C ALA A 61 6.04 9.47 -9.93
N ASN A 62 5.38 10.36 -9.18
CA ASN A 62 5.99 11.11 -8.08
C ASN A 62 5.15 11.06 -6.81
N GLU A 63 4.27 10.07 -6.66
CA GLU A 63 3.47 9.91 -5.44
C GLU A 63 3.54 8.48 -4.95
N VAL A 64 3.72 8.35 -3.64
CA VAL A 64 3.86 7.06 -2.96
C VAL A 64 2.98 7.05 -1.73
N VAL A 65 2.28 5.94 -1.51
CA VAL A 65 1.56 5.68 -0.27
C VAL A 65 2.34 4.68 0.57
N PHE A 66 2.54 5.00 1.84
CA PHE A 66 2.99 4.04 2.85
C PHE A 66 1.76 3.45 3.51
N VAL A 67 1.76 2.12 3.59
CA VAL A 67 0.83 1.35 4.42
C VAL A 67 1.58 1.05 5.71
N THR A 68 1.02 1.51 6.82
CA THR A 68 1.55 1.28 8.16
C THR A 68 0.55 0.46 8.97
N ASP A 69 1.03 -0.11 10.07
CA ASP A 69 0.19 -0.73 11.10
C ASP A 69 -0.80 0.24 11.78
N HIS A 70 -0.70 1.55 11.54
CA HIS A 70 -1.61 2.58 12.06
C HIS A 70 -2.41 3.31 10.97
N GLY A 71 -2.22 2.96 9.70
CA GLY A 71 -2.99 3.50 8.58
C GLY A 71 -2.16 3.86 7.35
N LEU A 72 -2.68 4.79 6.55
CA LEU A 72 -2.10 5.20 5.26
C LEU A 72 -1.46 6.58 5.34
N GLU A 73 -0.27 6.72 4.77
CA GLU A 73 0.46 7.99 4.66
C GLU A 73 0.80 8.25 3.17
N LEU A 74 0.13 9.20 2.53
CA LEU A 74 0.38 9.59 1.14
C LEU A 74 1.39 10.73 1.08
N TYR A 75 2.40 10.56 0.22
CA TYR A 75 3.49 11.50 0.03
C TYR A 75 3.67 11.86 -1.43
N GLN A 76 3.95 13.15 -1.67
CA GLN A 76 4.52 13.65 -2.91
C GLN A 76 6.04 13.55 -2.82
N VAL A 77 6.66 12.98 -3.84
CA VAL A 77 8.11 12.89 -4.00
C VAL A 77 8.60 14.05 -4.86
N PHE A 78 9.64 14.75 -4.40
CA PHE A 78 10.32 15.82 -5.13
C PHE A 78 11.78 15.42 -5.39
N PRO A 79 12.08 14.77 -6.54
CA PRO A 79 13.43 14.31 -6.89
C PRO A 79 14.49 15.41 -6.81
N GLU A 80 14.19 16.58 -7.38
CA GLU A 80 15.10 17.75 -7.41
C GLU A 80 15.43 18.29 -6.02
N LYS A 81 14.49 18.14 -5.07
CA LYS A 81 14.66 18.58 -3.68
C LYS A 81 15.09 17.45 -2.75
N LYS A 82 15.28 16.23 -3.28
CA LYS A 82 15.61 15.02 -2.52
C LYS A 82 14.78 14.89 -1.24
N SER A 83 13.47 15.11 -1.37
CA SER A 83 12.56 15.18 -0.21
C SER A 83 11.15 14.76 -0.59
N LEU A 84 10.36 14.45 0.45
CA LEU A 84 8.95 14.12 0.32
C LEU A 84 8.10 15.11 1.11
N LYS A 85 6.90 15.39 0.61
CA LYS A 85 5.87 16.19 1.31
C LYS A 85 4.68 15.30 1.62
N SER A 86 4.26 15.29 2.89
CA SER A 86 3.02 14.60 3.27
C SER A 86 1.80 15.31 2.67
N LEU A 87 0.95 14.56 1.98
CA LEU A 87 -0.27 15.03 1.33
C LEU A 87 -1.51 14.71 2.17
N LYS A 88 -1.66 13.43 2.55
CA LYS A 88 -2.81 12.93 3.30
C LYS A 88 -2.39 11.82 4.25
N ASN A 89 -3.04 11.74 5.40
CA ASN A 89 -2.86 10.66 6.36
C ASN A 89 -4.25 10.16 6.76
N ILE A 90 -4.44 8.85 6.81
CA ILE A 90 -5.68 8.22 7.25
C ILE A 90 -5.31 7.22 8.34
N SER A 91 -5.84 7.40 9.55
CA SER A 91 -5.65 6.45 10.64
C SER A 91 -6.67 5.32 10.55
N LEU A 92 -6.20 4.08 10.57
CA LEU A 92 -7.04 2.87 10.63
C LEU A 92 -6.17 1.67 11.02
N ASN A 93 -6.80 0.66 11.63
CA ASN A 93 -6.15 -0.63 11.83
C ASN A 93 -6.13 -1.41 10.50
N ILE A 94 -4.95 -1.91 10.12
CA ILE A 94 -4.73 -2.68 8.90
C ILE A 94 -4.08 -4.01 9.28
N ASN A 95 -4.77 -5.12 9.00
CA ASN A 95 -4.21 -6.46 9.16
C ASN A 95 -3.26 -6.81 8.01
N TRP A 96 -3.70 -6.53 6.78
CA TRP A 96 -2.96 -6.73 5.54
C TRP A 96 -3.55 -5.82 4.45
N SER A 97 -2.85 -5.68 3.33
CA SER A 97 -3.31 -4.87 2.20
C SER A 97 -2.87 -5.44 0.86
N VAL A 98 -3.70 -5.27 -0.18
CA VAL A 98 -3.35 -5.63 -1.56
C VAL A 98 -3.54 -4.42 -2.47
N PHE A 99 -2.63 -4.21 -3.42
CA PHE A 99 -2.62 -3.03 -4.30
C PHE A 99 -2.65 -3.42 -5.78
N MET A 100 -3.54 -2.79 -6.55
CA MET A 100 -3.57 -2.85 -8.00
C MET A 100 -3.06 -1.54 -8.59
N ALA A 101 -1.88 -1.59 -9.20
CA ALA A 101 -1.25 -0.42 -9.80
C ALA A 101 -2.03 0.14 -11.00
N GLU A 102 -2.59 -0.72 -11.86
CA GLU A 102 -3.31 -0.30 -13.08
C GLU A 102 -4.49 0.64 -12.78
N SER A 103 -5.26 0.33 -11.72
CA SER A 103 -6.40 1.14 -11.29
C SER A 103 -6.07 2.08 -10.13
N CYS A 104 -4.85 2.05 -9.59
CA CYS A 104 -4.45 2.71 -8.35
C CYS A 104 -5.43 2.45 -7.18
N LEU A 105 -5.83 1.20 -6.99
CA LEU A 105 -6.75 0.75 -5.95
C LEU A 105 -6.01 -0.06 -4.88
N LEU A 106 -6.14 0.35 -3.62
CA LEU A 106 -5.67 -0.41 -2.46
C LEU A 106 -6.87 -1.00 -1.73
N ILE A 107 -6.83 -2.27 -1.39
CA ILE A 107 -7.77 -2.88 -0.45
C ILE A 107 -7.02 -3.13 0.85
N THR A 108 -7.57 -2.68 1.97
CA THR A 108 -7.06 -2.98 3.31
C THR A 108 -8.04 -3.88 4.05
N SER A 109 -7.52 -4.84 4.78
CA SER A 109 -8.28 -5.66 5.71
C SER A 109 -8.26 -5.11 7.13
N SER A 110 -9.39 -5.26 7.82
CA SER A 110 -9.58 -4.95 9.23
C SER A 110 -10.49 -6.00 9.87
N SER A 111 -10.82 -5.83 11.16
CA SER A 111 -11.51 -6.79 12.04
C SER A 111 -10.61 -7.91 12.58
N ALA A 112 -11.02 -8.55 13.68
CA ALA A 112 -10.27 -9.64 14.29
C ALA A 112 -10.10 -10.86 13.36
N MET A 113 -11.04 -11.05 12.43
CA MET A 113 -11.02 -12.16 11.45
C MET A 113 -10.43 -11.74 10.11
N GLY A 114 -10.10 -10.47 9.92
CA GLY A 114 -9.56 -9.94 8.67
C GLY A 114 -10.56 -9.84 7.52
N ASN A 115 -11.85 -9.94 7.82
CA ASN A 115 -12.92 -10.06 6.81
C ASN A 115 -13.63 -8.74 6.49
N VAL A 116 -13.30 -7.62 7.16
CA VAL A 116 -13.81 -6.30 6.77
C VAL A 116 -12.83 -5.67 5.79
N LEU A 117 -13.23 -5.55 4.53
CA LEU A 117 -12.40 -4.97 3.47
C LEU A 117 -12.81 -3.52 3.20
N THR A 118 -11.82 -2.62 3.19
CA THR A 118 -12.01 -1.20 2.85
C THR A 118 -11.17 -0.84 1.63
N PRO A 119 -11.80 -0.50 0.49
CA PRO A 119 -11.07 -0.04 -0.67
C PRO A 119 -10.73 1.46 -0.58
N PHE A 120 -9.54 1.82 -1.07
CA PHE A 120 -9.04 3.18 -1.20
C PHE A 120 -8.56 3.43 -2.62
N GLN A 121 -9.21 4.37 -3.29
CA GLN A 121 -8.88 4.79 -4.63
C GLN A 121 -7.94 6.00 -4.58
N PHE A 122 -6.78 5.90 -5.21
CA PHE A 122 -5.84 7.02 -5.31
C PHE A 122 -6.06 7.81 -6.60
N ARG A 123 -5.93 9.13 -6.48
CA ARG A 123 -5.87 10.13 -7.54
C ARG A 123 -4.78 11.14 -7.15
N MET A 124 -4.38 12.02 -8.06
CA MET A 124 -3.36 13.04 -7.78
C MET A 124 -3.69 13.80 -6.48
N GLY A 125 -2.81 13.67 -5.50
CA GLY A 125 -2.89 14.33 -4.20
C GLY A 125 -3.93 13.76 -3.22
N THR A 126 -4.77 12.81 -3.63
CA THR A 126 -6.02 12.50 -2.94
C THR A 126 -6.22 11.00 -2.73
N ILE A 127 -6.80 10.67 -1.57
CA ILE A 127 -7.26 9.31 -1.24
C ILE A 127 -8.78 9.35 -1.11
N LEU A 128 -9.49 8.63 -1.98
CA LEU A 128 -10.93 8.41 -1.88
C LEU A 128 -11.18 7.08 -1.17
N LYS A 129 -11.74 7.12 0.04
CA LYS A 129 -12.22 5.93 0.75
C LYS A 129 -13.55 5.49 0.15
N LEU A 130 -13.59 4.27 -0.37
CA LEU A 130 -14.82 3.66 -0.90
C LEU A 130 -15.59 2.93 0.21
N PRO A 131 -16.87 2.61 0.01
CA PRO A 131 -17.65 1.83 0.97
C PRO A 131 -16.93 0.53 1.33
N LYS A 132 -16.77 0.28 2.64
CA LYS A 132 -16.25 -0.99 3.14
C LYS A 132 -17.33 -2.08 3.01
N PHE A 133 -16.92 -3.33 2.94
CA PHE A 133 -17.81 -4.47 2.91
C PHE A 133 -17.24 -5.64 3.74
N ASP A 134 -18.14 -6.47 4.23
CA ASP A 134 -17.82 -7.69 4.98
C ASP A 134 -17.73 -8.87 4.02
N VAL A 135 -16.71 -9.70 4.19
CA VAL A 135 -16.59 -11.00 3.52
C VAL A 135 -17.20 -12.05 4.43
N GLU A 136 -18.21 -12.75 3.92
CA GLU A 136 -18.77 -13.93 4.60
C GLU A 136 -17.73 -15.04 4.59
N LEU A 137 -17.36 -15.51 5.77
CA LEU A 137 -16.41 -16.60 5.94
C LEU A 137 -17.18 -17.93 6.10
N PRO A 138 -16.66 -19.05 5.56
CA PRO A 138 -17.22 -20.37 5.82
C PRO A 138 -17.18 -20.70 7.31
N ALA A 139 -17.96 -21.70 7.74
CA ALA A 139 -18.11 -22.07 9.15
C ALA A 139 -16.76 -22.16 9.88
N ILE A 140 -16.50 -21.15 10.73
CA ILE A 140 -15.21 -20.99 11.40
C ILE A 140 -15.18 -21.96 12.58
N PRO A 141 -14.14 -22.81 12.72
CA PRO A 141 -13.95 -23.62 13.92
C PRO A 141 -13.93 -22.71 15.15
N LYS A 142 -14.57 -23.09 16.26
CA LYS A 142 -14.66 -22.26 17.49
C LYS A 142 -13.30 -21.74 17.99
N GLN A 143 -12.20 -22.42 17.64
CA GLN A 143 -10.82 -22.07 18.00
C GLN A 143 -10.18 -20.96 17.14
N ALA A 144 -10.80 -20.58 16.02
CA ALA A 144 -10.33 -19.52 15.11
C ALA A 144 -11.06 -18.18 15.30
N VAL A 145 -12.04 -18.12 16.19
CA VAL A 145 -12.65 -16.86 16.65
C VAL A 145 -11.53 -16.04 17.31
N ASN A 146 -11.16 -14.90 16.72
CA ASN A 146 -10.06 -13.99 17.11
C ASN A 146 -8.69 -14.19 16.44
N LYS A 147 -8.60 -14.98 15.35
CA LYS A 147 -7.42 -14.97 14.48
C LYS A 147 -7.82 -14.50 13.06
N PRO A 148 -6.99 -13.71 12.37
CA PRO A 148 -7.19 -13.41 10.97
C PRO A 148 -7.34 -14.72 10.20
N THR A 149 -8.52 -14.92 9.63
CA THR A 149 -8.88 -16.13 8.89
C THR A 149 -8.81 -15.86 7.39
N LEU A 150 -9.25 -14.66 6.97
CA LEU A 150 -8.99 -14.15 5.63
C LEU A 150 -7.61 -13.48 5.60
N LEU A 151 -6.72 -13.96 4.74
CA LEU A 151 -5.35 -13.47 4.59
C LEU A 151 -5.17 -12.77 3.23
N GLU A 152 -4.09 -12.00 3.10
CA GLU A 152 -3.75 -11.29 1.86
C GLU A 152 -3.75 -12.21 0.63
N ARG A 153 -3.16 -13.41 0.76
CA ARG A 153 -3.05 -14.40 -0.31
C ARG A 153 -4.40 -14.93 -0.83
N ASP A 154 -5.46 -14.75 -0.05
CA ASP A 154 -6.81 -15.21 -0.38
C ASP A 154 -7.60 -14.15 -1.17
N VAL A 155 -7.01 -12.96 -1.43
CA VAL A 155 -7.66 -11.84 -2.09
C VAL A 155 -6.85 -11.34 -3.27
N THR A 156 -7.50 -11.25 -4.42
CA THR A 156 -6.93 -10.66 -5.65
C THR A 156 -7.89 -9.60 -6.19
N ILE A 157 -7.34 -8.50 -6.68
CA ILE A 157 -8.11 -7.46 -7.39
C ILE A 157 -8.04 -7.80 -8.88
N ALA A 158 -9.19 -7.75 -9.58
CA ALA A 158 -9.26 -7.94 -11.02
C ALA A 158 -10.16 -6.89 -11.68
N ASN A 159 -9.74 -6.41 -12.84
CA ASN A 159 -10.56 -5.53 -13.69
C ASN A 159 -11.43 -6.40 -14.61
N ILE A 160 -12.73 -6.47 -14.35
CA ILE A 160 -13.69 -7.20 -15.19
C ILE A 160 -14.26 -6.24 -16.23
N LYS A 161 -13.77 -6.29 -17.47
CA LYS A 161 -14.34 -5.54 -18.59
C LYS A 161 -15.61 -6.24 -19.10
N SER A 162 -16.75 -6.04 -18.45
CA SER A 162 -18.05 -6.49 -18.99
C SER A 162 -18.77 -5.34 -19.70
N PRO A 163 -19.17 -5.48 -20.98
CA PRO A 163 -20.00 -4.50 -21.68
C PRO A 163 -21.48 -4.51 -21.25
N ALA A 164 -21.91 -5.38 -20.33
CA ALA A 164 -23.29 -5.44 -19.87
C ALA A 164 -23.39 -5.82 -18.38
N VAL A 165 -24.12 -4.99 -17.63
CA VAL A 165 -24.75 -5.26 -16.32
C VAL A 165 -23.85 -5.85 -15.23
N VAL A 166 -23.37 -5.00 -14.32
CA VAL A 166 -22.73 -5.43 -13.08
C VAL A 166 -23.80 -5.86 -12.08
N HIS A 167 -24.10 -7.15 -12.01
CA HIS A 167 -24.50 -7.76 -10.75
C HIS A 167 -23.22 -8.16 -10.02
N ALA A 168 -22.75 -7.31 -9.10
CA ALA A 168 -21.69 -7.68 -8.17
C ALA A 168 -22.26 -8.66 -7.12
N LYS A 169 -22.44 -9.93 -7.50
CA LYS A 169 -22.48 -11.04 -6.56
C LYS A 169 -21.12 -11.73 -6.65
N TYR A 170 -20.30 -11.48 -5.64
CA TYR A 170 -19.14 -12.26 -5.21
C TYR A 170 -18.26 -12.86 -6.33
N LEU A 171 -17.12 -12.22 -6.61
CA LEU A 171 -15.96 -12.95 -7.13
C LEU A 171 -14.97 -13.15 -5.98
N ILE A 172 -15.26 -14.17 -5.17
CA ILE A 172 -14.25 -14.93 -4.44
C ILE A 172 -14.10 -16.19 -5.29
N VAL A 173 -12.93 -16.42 -5.89
CA VAL A 173 -12.66 -17.71 -6.54
C VAL A 173 -12.32 -18.72 -5.46
#